data_AF-K1M3Z5-F1
#
_entry.id   AF-K1M3Z5-F1
#
_cell.length_a   1.000
_cell.length_b   1.000
_cell.length_c   1.000
_cell.angle_alpha   90.00
_cell.angle_beta   90.00
_cell.angle_gamma   90.00
#
_symmetry.space_group_name_H-M   'P 1'
#
loop_
_entity.id
_entity.type
_entity.pdbx_description
1 polymer ?
#
loop_
_entity_poly.entity_id
_entity_poly.type
_entity_poly.pdbx_seq_one_letter_code
_entity_poly.pdbx_strand_id
1 'polypeptide(L)' 'MELTMNIKFEQLVEIVKQLPDEMKSKLFESVIQKKKTKLSKEDFQKFLLHAPTWSGEQIEASQNARKHINLSRIA' A
#
# COMPACT_ATOMS: atom_id res chain seq x y z
N MET A 1 36.68 6.59 -19.17
CA MET A 1 36.16 7.94 -18.90
C MET A 1 34.92 7.77 -18.03
N GLU A 2 35.00 8.13 -16.75
CA GLU A 2 33.85 8.12 -15.85
C GLU A 2 33.16 9.49 -15.95
N LEU A 3 31.89 9.49 -16.36
CA LEU A 3 31.11 10.70 -16.53
C LEU A 3 30.44 11.04 -15.20
N THR A 4 31.06 11.88 -14.38
CA THR A 4 30.46 12.37 -13.13
C THR A 4 29.46 13.49 -13.44
N MET A 5 28.25 13.09 -13.87
CA MET A 5 27.17 14.07 -14.09
C MET A 5 26.57 14.49 -12.75
N ASN A 6 26.82 15.74 -12.36
CA ASN A 6 26.16 16.37 -11.21
C ASN A 6 24.76 16.86 -11.64
N ILE A 7 23.82 15.92 -11.76
CA ILE A 7 22.44 16.21 -12.18
C ILE A 7 21.62 16.56 -10.94
N LYS A 8 21.00 17.74 -10.94
CA LYS A 8 20.10 18.17 -9.86
C LYS A 8 18.76 17.42 -9.96
N PHE A 9 18.06 17.28 -8.84
CA PHE A 9 16.78 16.57 -8.79
C PHE A 9 15.76 17.14 -9.77
N GLU A 10 15.70 18.47 -9.89
CA GLU A 10 14.77 19.17 -10.79
C GLU A 10 15.00 18.78 -12.26
N GLN A 11 16.26 18.64 -12.66
CA GLN A 11 16.64 18.24 -14.02
C GLN A 11 16.23 16.79 -14.30
N LEU A 12 16.34 15.90 -13.31
CA LEU A 12 15.82 14.53 -13.45
C LEU A 12 14.31 14.51 -13.61
N VAL A 13 13.58 15.36 -12.87
CA VAL A 13 12.12 15.46 -12.98
C VAL A 13 11.71 15.93 -14.37
N GLU A 14 12.40 16.90 -14.94
CA GLU A 14 12.12 17.37 -16.31
C GLU A 14 12.36 16.28 -17.36
N ILE A 15 13.47 15.55 -17.24
CA ILE A 15 13.77 14.43 -18.13
C ILE A 15 12.67 13.36 -18.04
N VAL A 16 12.21 13.04 -16.83
CA VAL A 16 11.13 12.05 -16.65
C VAL A 16 9.81 12.53 -17.24
N LYS A 17 9.49 13.83 -17.15
CA LYS A 17 8.28 14.41 -17.76
C LYS A 17 8.28 14.29 -19.28
N GLN A 18 9.45 14.39 -19.92
CA GLN A 18 9.63 14.31 -21.38
C GLN A 18 9.53 12.88 -21.94
N LEU A 19 9.53 11.84 -21.10
CA LEU A 19 9.42 10.46 -21.56
C LEU A 19 8.04 10.17 -22.19
N PRO A 20 7.98 9.32 -23.25
CA PRO A 20 6.73 8.75 -23.74
C PRO A 20 6.00 7.96 -22.65
N ASP A 21 4.67 7.88 -22.71
CA ASP A 21 3.86 7.25 -21.66
C ASP A 21 4.17 5.77 -21.44
N GLU A 22 4.54 5.05 -22.49
CA GLU A 22 5.02 3.66 -22.41
C GLU A 22 6.31 3.54 -21.59
N MET A 23 7.23 4.48 -21.75
CA MET A 23 8.51 4.50 -21.04
C MET A 23 8.35 5.00 -19.61
N LYS A 24 7.42 5.94 -19.36
CA LYS A 24 7.02 6.33 -18.01
C LYS A 24 6.48 5.14 -17.23
N SER A 25 5.62 4.34 -17.86
CA SER A 25 5.04 3.14 -17.23
C SER A 25 6.13 2.13 -16.85
N LYS A 26 7.06 1.83 -17.76
CA LYS A 26 8.22 0.96 -17.48
C LYS A 26 9.12 1.50 -16.37
N LEU A 27 9.39 2.82 -16.38
CA LEU A 27 10.19 3.48 -15.34
C LEU A 27 9.48 3.38 -13.98
N PHE A 28 8.19 3.69 -13.92
CA PHE A 28 7.39 3.57 -12.71
C PHE A 28 7.37 2.14 -12.18
N GLU A 29 7.19 1.14 -13.05
CA GLU A 29 7.28 -0.27 -12.65
C GLU A 29 8.66 -0.62 -12.08
N SER A 30 9.74 -0.18 -12.71
CA SER A 30 11.10 -0.46 -12.25
C SER A 30 11.43 0.20 -10.89
N VAL A 31 10.85 1.37 -10.61
CA VAL A 31 11.05 2.13 -9.36
C VAL A 31 10.10 1.62 -8.26
N ILE A 32 8.86 1.31 -8.59
CA ILE A 32 7.82 0.86 -7.66
C ILE A 32 8.00 -0.62 -7.30
N GLN A 33 8.47 -1.50 -8.19
CA GLN A 33 8.69 -2.90 -7.84
C GLN A 33 9.76 -3.05 -6.74
N LYS A 34 10.75 -2.15 -6.67
CA LYS A 34 11.68 -2.08 -5.53
C LYS A 34 11.02 -1.64 -4.21
N LYS A 35 9.86 -0.96 -4.27
CA LYS A 35 9.04 -0.55 -3.12
C LYS A 35 8.04 -1.60 -2.64
N LYS A 36 7.92 -2.76 -3.29
CA LYS A 36 7.37 -3.94 -2.60
C LYS A 36 8.43 -4.40 -1.60
N THR A 37 8.65 -3.61 -0.56
CA THR A 37 9.19 -4.10 0.71
C THR A 37 8.36 -5.33 1.00
N LYS A 38 8.97 -6.52 0.86
CA LYS A 38 8.47 -7.70 1.55
C LYS A 38 8.25 -7.19 2.97
N LEU A 39 7.00 -7.13 3.43
CA LEU A 39 6.71 -7.00 4.84
C LEU A 39 7.66 -7.98 5.50
N SER A 40 8.62 -7.47 6.27
CA SER A 40 9.59 -8.35 6.90
C SER A 40 8.77 -9.32 7.75
N LYS A 41 9.24 -10.56 7.88
CA LYS A 41 8.52 -11.55 8.69
C LYS A 41 8.25 -11.00 10.10
N GLU A 42 9.18 -10.18 10.60
CA GLU A 42 9.10 -9.46 11.86
C GLU A 42 8.02 -8.37 11.86
N ASP A 43 7.88 -7.57 10.79
CA ASP A 43 6.82 -6.54 10.68
C ASP A 43 5.43 -7.18 10.64
N PHE A 44 5.29 -8.29 9.90
CA PHE A 44 4.04 -9.03 9.85
C PHE A 44 3.70 -9.67 11.20
N GLN A 45 4.70 -10.23 11.90
CA GLN A 45 4.51 -10.79 13.23
C GLN A 45 4.10 -9.72 14.25
N LYS A 46 4.73 -8.53 14.23
CA LYS A 46 4.32 -7.40 15.09
C LYS A 46 2.89 -6.98 14.81
N PHE A 47 2.49 -6.89 13.54
CA PHE A 47 1.12 -6.57 13.18
C PHE A 47 0.14 -7.59 13.76
N LEU A 48 0.39 -8.90 13.65
CA LEU A 48 -0.51 -9.92 14.20
C LEU A 48 -0.65 -9.85 15.73
N LEU A 49 0.45 -9.53 16.43
CA LEU A 49 0.45 -9.47 17.90
C LEU A 49 -0.18 -8.19 18.46
N HIS A 50 -0.15 -7.10 17.69
CA HIS A 50 -0.60 -5.78 18.14
C HIS A 50 -1.79 -5.24 17.37
N ALA A 51 -2.34 -6.01 16.43
CA ALA A 51 -3.56 -5.63 15.73
C ALA A 51 -4.70 -5.43 16.74
N PRO A 52 -5.55 -4.42 16.55
CA PRO A 52 -6.70 -4.21 17.42
C PRO A 52 -7.60 -5.44 17.38
N THR A 53 -7.90 -5.99 18.54
CA THR A 53 -8.86 -7.08 18.72
C THR A 53 -10.18 -6.51 19.24
N TRP A 54 -11.27 -7.21 18.96
CA TRP A 54 -12.56 -6.83 19.52
C TRP A 54 -12.66 -7.30 20.97
N SER A 55 -13.16 -6.42 21.84
CA SER A 55 -13.63 -6.81 23.17
C SER A 55 -14.90 -7.66 23.06
N GLY A 56 -15.25 -8.37 24.14
CA GLY A 56 -16.48 -9.19 24.18
C GLY A 56 -17.74 -8.40 23.84
N GLU A 57 -17.87 -7.19 24.39
CA GLU A 57 -19.01 -6.29 24.11
C GLU A 57 -19.07 -5.89 22.63
N GLN A 58 -17.92 -5.62 22.00
CA GLN A 58 -17.84 -5.29 20.57
C GLN A 58 -18.21 -6.48 19.68
N ILE A 59 -17.86 -7.71 20.11
CA ILE A 59 -18.27 -8.92 19.40
C ILE A 59 -19.79 -9.08 19.46
N GLU A 60 -20.40 -8.92 20.64
CA GLU A 60 -21.86 -9.03 20.80
C GLU A 60 -22.61 -7.96 19.99
N ALA A 61 -22.17 -6.70 20.06
CA ALA A 61 -22.74 -5.62 19.28
C ALA A 61 -22.67 -5.91 17.76
N SER A 62 -21.53 -6.41 17.28
CA SER A 62 -21.34 -6.81 15.87
C SER A 62 -22.25 -7.95 15.45
N GLN A 63 -22.42 -8.98 16.30
CA GLN A 63 -23.32 -10.09 16.03
C GLN A 63 -24.78 -9.65 15.98
N ASN A 64 -25.21 -8.79 16.91
CA ASN A 64 -26.56 -8.25 16.92
C ASN A 64 -26.82 -7.36 15.68
N ALA A 65 -25.87 -6.49 15.32
CA ALA A 65 -25.96 -5.70 14.10
C ALA A 65 -26.10 -6.59 12.85
N ARG A 66 -25.30 -7.66 12.75
CA ARG A 66 -25.39 -8.63 11.64
C ARG A 66 -26.74 -9.34 11.58
N LYS A 67 -27.32 -9.71 12.73
CA LYS A 67 -28.67 -10.31 12.79
C LYS A 67 -29.71 -9.33 12.24
N HIS A 68 -29.69 -8.07 12.70
CA HIS A 68 -30.61 -7.05 12.22
C HIS A 68 -30.50 -6.79 10.71
N ILE A 69 -29.28 -6.69 10.18
CA ILE A 69 -29.03 -6.50 8.74
C ILE A 69 -29.57 -7.69 7.93
N ASN A 70 -29.36 -8.92 8.41
CA ASN A 70 -29.88 -10.10 7.72
C ASN A 70 -31.41 -10.15 7.74
N LEU A 71 -32.03 -9.76 8.84
CA LEU A 71 -33.49 -9.66 8.95
C LEU A 71 -34.04 -8.59 7.99
N SER A 72 -33.42 -7.41 7.91
CA SER A 72 -33.85 -6.35 6.99
C SER A 72 -33.62 -6.67 5.52
N ARG A 73 -32.82 -7.69 5.18
CA ARG A 73 -32.58 -8.14 3.81
C ARG A 73 -33.62 -9.17 3.34
N ILE A 74 -34.31 -9.83 4.26
CA ILE A 74 -35.31 -10.87 3.98
C ILE A 74 -36.74 -10.33 4.09
N ALA A 75 -36.91 -9.08 4.57
CA ALA A 75 -38.18 -8.37 4.69
C ALA A 75 -38.52 -7.56 3.43
#